data_AF-A0A662XV75-F1
#
_entry.id   AF-A0A662XV75-F1
#
_cell.length_a   1.000
_cell.length_b   1.000
_cell.length_c   1.000
_cell.angle_alpha   90.00
_cell.angle_beta   90.00
_cell.angle_gamma   90.00
#
_symmetry.space_group_name_H-M   'P 1'
#
loop_
_entity.id
_entity.type
_entity.pdbx_description
1 polymer ?
#
loop_
_entity_poly.entity_id
_entity_poly.type
_entity_poly.pdbx_seq_one_letter_code
_entity_poly.pdbx_strand_id
1 'polypeptide(L)'
;MQFTVMPELPVLPPPEVVSKTDQSISLRIQKPPQTDGDAPFTFQIVRSSRRSPASHSEHGYVYYSWSDSAPFAGKMMPVKGLSPNTTYVFRARVVHEAARQCGEWSPLTPYARTFTEEEDAKRSGTVFEHALKLERAQKTQLQSQISKLTGLLDGGKAAREADSKTQLHEDMLASRRVIDTRLVKLQRELSAQASALQTLKSQRSADEQMITELLNEQEALRTTQSQKQDQVQYELEMQTLRSQLERNEQALHKHQEQVNASHEQITSYEKSLEDKKGEIAQKEQEVERIMADCNRMVQEQADLAHVKQLEVEDALLEAKTSLEQQLDINTYLRDEVMRMREENHHLRNQIDEVDSEIAPKLVRLEDENQQLREQLRRR
;
A
#
# COMPACT_ATOMS: atom_id res chain seq x y z
N MET A 1 -17.67 33.88 12.86
CA MET A 1 -16.84 33.90 14.09
C MET A 1 -15.42 34.22 13.66
N GLN A 2 -14.80 35.28 14.17
CA GLN A 2 -13.40 35.61 13.89
C GLN A 2 -12.53 34.91 14.94
N PHE A 3 -11.65 34.02 14.50
CA PHE A 3 -10.65 33.35 15.34
C PHE A 3 -9.36 34.17 15.32
N THR A 4 -8.75 34.36 16.48
CA THR A 4 -7.53 35.17 16.64
C THR A 4 -6.29 34.30 16.39
N VAL A 5 -5.30 34.82 15.66
CA VAL A 5 -4.03 34.14 15.35
C VAL A 5 -2.95 34.64 16.32
N MET A 6 -2.52 33.81 17.27
CA MET A 6 -1.38 34.04 18.19
C MET A 6 -0.82 32.65 18.63
N PRO A 7 0.48 32.50 18.92
CA PRO A 7 1.19 31.24 18.75
C PRO A 7 1.20 30.37 20.01
N GLU A 8 0.87 29.09 19.82
CA GLU A 8 1.54 27.89 20.38
C GLU A 8 0.77 26.63 19.93
N LEU A 9 0.24 26.64 18.69
CA LEU A 9 -0.37 25.46 18.09
C LEU A 9 0.64 24.84 17.11
N PRO A 10 0.84 23.52 17.14
CA PRO A 10 1.85 22.86 16.32
C PRO A 10 1.56 23.05 14.83
N VAL A 11 2.61 23.35 14.06
CA VAL A 11 2.55 23.40 12.61
C VAL A 11 2.38 21.97 12.09
N LEU A 12 1.34 21.76 11.29
CA LEU A 12 1.04 20.44 10.75
C LEU A 12 1.85 20.14 9.48
N PRO A 13 2.26 18.88 9.27
CA PRO A 13 2.73 18.44 7.97
C PRO A 13 1.60 18.52 6.93
N PRO A 14 1.92 18.58 5.62
CA PRO A 14 0.91 18.57 4.58
C PRO A 14 0.05 17.29 4.67
N PRO A 15 -1.28 17.39 4.47
CA PRO A 15 -2.15 16.21 4.44
C PRO A 15 -1.69 15.17 3.41
N GLU A 16 -1.68 13.89 3.80
CA GLU A 16 -1.29 12.80 2.91
C GLU A 16 -2.52 12.33 2.11
N VAL A 17 -2.38 12.20 0.79
CA VAL A 17 -3.46 11.63 -0.03
C VAL A 17 -3.36 10.12 -0.05
N VAL A 18 -4.33 9.44 0.57
CA VAL A 18 -4.30 7.98 0.75
C VAL A 18 -5.07 7.25 -0.34
N SER A 19 -6.24 7.78 -0.71
CA SER A 19 -7.04 7.21 -1.79
C SER A 19 -7.72 8.32 -2.58
N LYS A 20 -7.98 8.02 -3.86
CA LYS A 20 -8.63 8.92 -4.79
C LYS A 20 -9.65 8.12 -5.59
N THR A 21 -10.80 8.72 -5.81
CA THR A 21 -11.78 8.31 -6.81
C THR A 21 -11.99 9.47 -7.78
N ASP A 22 -12.85 9.27 -8.77
CA ASP A 22 -13.29 10.31 -9.70
C ASP A 22 -13.90 11.54 -9.00
N GLN A 23 -14.57 11.33 -7.86
CA GLN A 23 -15.34 12.35 -7.16
C GLN A 23 -14.93 12.58 -5.69
N SER A 24 -13.93 11.85 -5.20
CA SER A 24 -13.51 11.99 -3.81
C SER A 24 -12.01 11.78 -3.62
N ILE A 25 -11.45 12.48 -2.64
CA ILE A 25 -10.07 12.28 -2.19
C ILE A 25 -10.09 12.06 -0.69
N SER A 26 -9.51 10.96 -0.21
CA SER A 26 -9.33 10.70 1.21
C SER A 26 -7.98 11.19 1.67
N LEU A 27 -8.01 12.16 2.57
CA LEU A 27 -6.82 12.77 3.16
C LEU A 27 -6.58 12.18 4.54
N ARG A 28 -5.32 11.85 4.83
CA ARG A 28 -4.86 11.49 6.16
C ARG A 28 -4.13 12.68 6.76
N ILE A 29 -4.54 13.08 7.96
CA ILE A 29 -3.84 14.11 8.73
C ILE A 29 -3.06 13.41 9.83
N GLN A 30 -1.76 13.72 9.89
CA GLN A 30 -0.94 13.31 11.02
C GLN A 30 -1.29 14.20 12.20
N LYS A 31 -1.80 13.58 13.28
CA LYS A 31 -2.00 14.29 14.54
C LYS A 31 -0.62 14.68 15.09
N PRO A 32 -0.47 15.92 15.61
CA PRO A 32 0.77 16.30 16.28
C PRO A 32 0.99 15.40 17.51
N PRO A 33 2.25 15.05 17.83
CA PRO A 33 2.58 14.36 19.07
C PRO A 33 2.14 15.23 20.27
N GLN A 34 1.44 14.62 21.21
CA GLN A 34 0.69 15.27 22.30
C GLN A 34 1.49 16.35 23.04
N THR A 35 0.95 17.56 23.10
CA THR A 35 0.98 18.37 24.32
C THR A 35 0.00 17.73 25.31
N ASP A 36 0.47 17.44 26.53
CA ASP A 36 -0.32 16.88 27.62
C ASP A 36 -1.64 17.65 27.83
N GLY A 37 -2.76 16.95 27.64
CA GLY A 37 -4.10 17.47 27.85
C GLY A 37 -5.09 16.96 26.81
N ASP A 38 -6.23 16.44 27.26
CA ASP A 38 -7.39 16.00 26.46
C ASP A 38 -8.09 17.16 25.72
N ALA A 39 -7.34 18.05 25.06
CA ALA A 39 -7.90 19.10 24.24
C ALA A 39 -8.31 18.51 22.87
N PRO A 40 -9.62 18.49 22.52
CA PRO A 40 -10.04 18.05 21.19
C PRO A 40 -9.67 19.13 20.17
N PHE A 41 -8.52 18.97 19.52
CA PHE A 41 -8.19 19.74 18.33
C PHE A 41 -9.00 19.25 17.14
N THR A 42 -9.73 20.16 16.49
CA THR A 42 -10.35 19.91 15.20
C THR A 42 -9.42 20.42 14.11
N PHE A 43 -9.38 19.75 12.98
CA PHE A 43 -8.60 20.18 11.83
C PHE A 43 -9.53 20.84 10.83
N GLN A 44 -9.11 21.96 10.26
CA GLN A 44 -9.81 22.53 9.12
C GLN A 44 -9.00 22.27 7.87
N ILE A 45 -9.59 21.66 6.84
CA ILE A 45 -8.97 21.53 5.52
C ILE A 45 -9.47 22.65 4.62
N VAL A 46 -8.60 23.22 3.81
CA VAL A 46 -9.03 24.11 2.72
C VAL A 46 -8.72 23.41 1.43
N ARG A 47 -9.75 23.22 0.63
CA ARG A 47 -9.60 22.73 -0.74
C ARG A 47 -9.42 23.91 -1.66
N SER A 48 -8.48 23.80 -2.60
CA SER A 48 -8.51 24.70 -3.74
C SER A 48 -9.58 24.23 -4.72
N SER A 49 -10.56 25.09 -5.00
CA SER A 49 -11.58 24.85 -6.02
C SER A 49 -11.12 25.43 -7.36
N ARG A 50 -11.48 24.76 -8.44
CA ARG A 50 -11.09 25.10 -9.82
C ARG A 50 -12.17 25.92 -10.53
N ARG A 51 -12.72 26.95 -9.88
CA ARG A 51 -13.59 27.90 -10.61
C ARG A 51 -12.83 28.81 -11.59
N SER A 52 -11.52 28.61 -11.76
CA SER A 52 -10.79 29.14 -12.91
C SER A 52 -9.80 28.07 -13.39
N PRO A 53 -9.60 27.86 -14.71
CA PRO A 53 -8.39 27.19 -15.20
C PRO A 53 -7.21 27.89 -14.53
N ALA A 54 -6.19 27.15 -14.10
CA ALA A 54 -4.99 27.73 -13.48
C ALA A 54 -4.45 28.83 -14.42
N SER A 55 -4.88 30.05 -14.17
CA SER A 55 -4.64 31.20 -15.02
C SER A 55 -3.34 31.70 -14.48
N HIS A 56 -2.26 31.32 -15.14
CA HIS A 56 -0.97 31.94 -14.89
C HIS A 56 -1.18 33.43 -15.14
N SER A 57 -0.87 34.26 -14.15
CA SER A 57 -0.70 35.68 -14.46
C SER A 57 0.36 35.83 -15.55
N GLU A 58 0.38 36.93 -16.29
CA GLU A 58 1.51 37.27 -17.17
C GLU A 58 2.89 37.22 -16.46
N HIS A 59 2.88 37.15 -15.12
CA HIS A 59 4.04 37.08 -14.25
C HIS A 59 4.24 35.69 -13.60
N GLY A 60 3.55 34.64 -14.08
CA GLY A 60 3.75 33.25 -13.65
C GLY A 60 3.14 32.87 -12.29
N TYR A 61 2.34 33.74 -11.67
CA TYR A 61 1.71 33.43 -10.37
C TYR A 61 0.48 32.53 -10.55
N VAL A 62 0.37 31.48 -9.73
CA VAL A 62 -0.78 30.56 -9.69
C VAL A 62 -1.81 31.10 -8.70
N TYR A 63 -3.00 31.46 -9.19
CA TYR A 63 -4.12 31.85 -8.32
C TYR A 63 -4.91 30.62 -7.90
N TYR A 64 -5.03 30.43 -6.59
CA TYR A 64 -5.89 29.40 -5.99
C TYR A 64 -7.18 30.05 -5.49
N SER A 65 -8.34 29.54 -5.94
CA SER A 65 -9.60 29.85 -5.26
C SER A 65 -9.77 28.85 -4.11
N TRP A 66 -9.99 29.34 -2.90
CA TRP A 66 -10.06 28.52 -1.70
C TRP A 66 -11.51 28.32 -1.27
N SER A 67 -11.85 27.09 -0.88
CA SER A 67 -13.11 26.79 -0.21
C SER A 67 -12.79 26.13 1.11
N ASP A 68 -13.25 26.77 2.19
CA ASP A 68 -13.08 26.28 3.54
C ASP A 68 -13.98 25.05 3.75
N SER A 69 -13.39 23.97 4.27
CA SER A 69 -14.17 22.84 4.77
C SER A 69 -14.49 23.03 6.25
N ALA A 70 -15.45 22.24 6.73
CA ALA A 70 -15.82 22.22 8.14
C ALA A 70 -14.68 21.62 9.00
N PRO A 71 -14.59 22.00 10.28
CA PRO A 71 -13.71 21.34 11.23
C PRO A 71 -14.02 19.83 11.30
N PHE A 72 -12.99 18.99 11.39
CA PHE A 72 -13.15 17.56 11.55
C PHE A 72 -12.15 17.01 12.58
N ALA A 73 -12.57 16.02 13.38
CA ALA A 73 -11.77 15.47 14.50
C ALA A 73 -11.12 14.11 14.19
N GLY A 74 -11.18 13.65 12.93
CA GLY A 74 -10.73 12.33 12.50
C GLY A 74 -9.26 12.27 12.07
N LYS A 75 -8.73 11.06 11.90
CA LYS A 75 -7.42 10.82 11.24
C LYS A 75 -7.54 10.84 9.71
N MET A 76 -8.72 10.47 9.21
CA MET A 76 -9.04 10.37 7.78
C MET A 76 -10.21 11.31 7.49
N MET A 77 -10.07 12.15 6.47
CA MET A 77 -11.12 13.03 5.97
C MET A 77 -11.42 12.73 4.51
N PRO A 78 -12.61 12.19 4.18
CA PRO A 78 -13.04 12.07 2.80
C PRO A 78 -13.56 13.42 2.29
N VAL A 79 -12.85 14.03 1.34
CA VAL A 79 -13.34 15.22 0.61
C VAL A 79 -14.20 14.74 -0.56
N LYS A 80 -15.52 14.88 -0.44
CA LYS A 80 -16.51 14.47 -1.45
C LYS A 80 -16.89 15.63 -2.38
N GLY A 81 -17.51 15.31 -3.52
CA GLY A 81 -18.04 16.31 -4.47
C GLY A 81 -16.95 17.01 -5.27
N LEU A 82 -15.88 16.28 -5.57
CA LEU A 82 -14.84 16.73 -6.49
C LEU A 82 -15.28 16.45 -7.93
N SER A 83 -14.86 17.31 -8.87
CA SER A 83 -15.06 17.06 -10.29
C SER A 83 -14.01 16.07 -10.79
N PRO A 84 -14.37 15.14 -11.68
CA PRO A 84 -13.42 14.24 -12.30
C PRO A 84 -12.37 15.01 -13.12
N ASN A 85 -11.23 14.37 -13.38
CA ASN A 85 -10.13 14.88 -14.20
C ASN A 85 -9.52 16.21 -13.75
N THR A 86 -9.72 16.56 -12.47
CA THR A 86 -9.39 17.86 -11.91
C THR A 86 -8.29 17.75 -10.87
N THR A 87 -7.34 18.69 -10.90
CA THR A 87 -6.25 18.77 -9.93
C THR A 87 -6.64 19.59 -8.72
N TYR A 88 -6.40 19.03 -7.55
CA TYR A 88 -6.65 19.64 -6.25
C TYR A 88 -5.35 19.77 -5.46
N VAL A 89 -5.32 20.78 -4.60
CA VAL A 89 -4.33 20.94 -3.53
C VAL A 89 -5.07 21.19 -2.24
N PHE A 90 -4.50 20.68 -1.15
CA PHE A 90 -5.06 20.78 0.17
C PHE A 90 -4.04 21.39 1.12
N ARG A 91 -4.55 22.01 2.17
CA ARG A 91 -3.78 22.38 3.36
C ARG A 91 -4.68 22.25 4.57
N ALA A 92 -4.10 21.99 5.73
CA ALA A 92 -4.82 21.86 6.98
C ALA A 92 -4.25 22.77 8.05
N ARG A 93 -5.08 23.15 9.02
CA ARG A 93 -4.63 23.82 10.24
C ARG A 93 -5.32 23.21 11.46
N VAL A 94 -4.67 23.38 12.60
CA VAL A 94 -5.26 23.07 13.91
C VAL A 94 -6.27 24.16 14.28
N VAL A 95 -7.44 23.76 14.76
CA VAL A 95 -8.47 24.63 15.31
C VAL A 95 -8.76 24.16 16.74
N HIS A 96 -8.62 25.08 17.69
CA HIS A 96 -9.02 24.87 19.06
C HIS A 96 -10.33 25.62 19.31
N GLU A 97 -11.46 24.90 19.27
CA GLU A 97 -12.79 25.52 19.33
C GLU A 97 -13.07 26.19 20.68
N ALA A 98 -12.72 25.53 21.79
CA ALA A 98 -12.96 26.08 23.14
C ALA A 98 -12.16 27.37 23.39
N ALA A 99 -10.89 27.41 22.99
CA ALA A 99 -10.04 28.60 23.13
C ALA A 99 -10.25 29.66 22.04
N ARG A 100 -11.08 29.36 21.02
CA ARG A 100 -11.24 30.18 19.80
C ARG A 100 -9.91 30.57 19.15
N GLN A 101 -9.02 29.60 19.02
CA GLN A 101 -7.69 29.78 18.43
C GLN A 101 -7.53 28.91 17.18
N CYS A 102 -6.76 29.41 16.21
CA CYS A 102 -6.37 28.68 15.02
C CYS A 102 -4.85 28.70 14.86
N GLY A 103 -4.27 27.54 14.56
CA GLY A 103 -2.87 27.40 14.23
C GLY A 103 -2.57 27.83 12.80
N GLU A 104 -1.29 27.79 12.46
CA GLU A 104 -0.82 28.07 11.10
C GLU A 104 -1.28 27.00 10.09
N TRP A 105 -1.37 27.41 8.83
CA TRP A 105 -1.66 26.50 7.73
C TRP A 105 -0.46 25.62 7.42
N SER A 106 -0.70 24.33 7.20
CA SER A 106 0.29 23.41 6.67
C SER A 106 0.77 23.85 5.28
N PRO A 107 1.94 23.37 4.84
CA PRO A 107 2.32 23.38 3.45
C PRO A 107 1.25 22.75 2.56
N LEU A 108 1.27 23.12 1.27
CA LEU A 108 0.37 22.55 0.27
C LEU A 108 0.71 21.09 0.01
N THR A 109 -0.31 20.26 -0.16
CA THR A 109 -0.12 18.89 -0.67
C THR A 109 0.39 18.92 -2.10
N PRO A 110 1.10 17.86 -2.55
CA PRO A 110 1.34 17.62 -3.97
C PRO A 110 0.03 17.63 -4.76
N TYR A 111 0.12 17.96 -6.06
CA TYR A 111 -1.03 18.01 -6.96
C TYR A 111 -1.76 16.68 -7.01
N ALA A 112 -3.00 16.66 -6.50
CA ALA A 112 -3.84 15.48 -6.45
C ALA A 112 -4.91 15.57 -7.55
N ARG A 113 -4.69 14.85 -8.66
CA ARG A 113 -5.68 14.77 -9.74
C ARG A 113 -6.67 13.63 -9.49
N THR A 114 -7.96 13.92 -9.60
CA THR A 114 -9.02 12.90 -9.72
C THR A 114 -9.06 12.39 -11.16
N PHE A 115 -9.31 11.11 -11.37
CA PHE A 115 -9.43 10.50 -12.70
C PHE A 115 -10.78 9.82 -12.83
N THR A 116 -11.37 9.84 -14.03
CA THR A 116 -12.49 8.93 -14.32
C THR A 116 -12.03 7.48 -14.27
N GLU A 117 -12.96 6.56 -14.00
CA GLU A 117 -12.67 5.12 -14.00
C GLU A 117 -12.03 4.65 -15.31
N GLU A 118 -12.47 5.21 -16.45
CA GLU A 118 -11.90 4.93 -17.76
C GLU A 118 -10.43 5.39 -17.91
N GLU A 119 -10.08 6.55 -17.37
CA GLU A 119 -8.69 7.05 -17.40
C GLU A 119 -7.77 6.28 -16.45
N ASP A 120 -8.29 5.86 -15.29
CA ASP A 120 -7.53 5.07 -14.33
C ASP A 120 -7.29 3.63 -14.83
N ALA A 121 -8.27 3.05 -15.54
CA ALA A 121 -8.12 1.79 -16.27
C ALA A 121 -7.06 1.88 -17.40
N LYS A 122 -7.05 2.98 -18.17
CA LYS A 122 -6.02 3.21 -19.20
C LYS A 122 -4.63 3.34 -18.59
N ARG A 123 -4.49 4.04 -17.47
CA ARG A 123 -3.21 4.22 -16.78
C ARG A 123 -2.68 2.92 -16.18
N SER A 124 -3.53 2.16 -15.48
CA SER A 124 -3.14 0.87 -14.93
C SER A 124 -2.71 -0.13 -16.01
N GLY A 125 -3.40 -0.16 -17.16
CA GLY A 125 -2.99 -0.94 -18.32
C GLY A 125 -1.58 -0.59 -18.84
N THR A 126 -1.26 0.70 -18.94
CA THR A 126 0.06 1.14 -19.45
C THR A 126 1.24 0.83 -18.53
N VAL A 127 1.02 0.78 -17.20
CA VAL A 127 2.08 0.48 -16.23
C VAL A 127 2.47 -0.99 -16.30
N PHE A 128 1.49 -1.89 -16.42
CA PHE A 128 1.74 -3.32 -16.56
C PHE A 128 2.47 -3.66 -17.87
N GLU A 129 2.06 -3.04 -18.99
CA GLU A 129 2.75 -3.21 -20.27
C GLU A 129 4.20 -2.72 -20.23
N HIS A 130 4.47 -1.60 -19.57
CA HIS A 130 5.82 -1.07 -19.43
C HIS A 130 6.72 -1.99 -18.60
N ALA A 131 6.22 -2.54 -17.49
CA ALA A 131 6.95 -3.52 -16.67
C ALA A 131 7.28 -4.78 -17.48
N LEU A 132 6.31 -5.29 -18.26
CA LEU A 132 6.52 -6.46 -19.11
C LEU A 132 7.56 -6.22 -20.22
N LYS A 133 7.62 -5.00 -20.77
CA LYS A 133 8.62 -4.61 -21.78
C LYS A 133 10.04 -4.56 -21.20
N LEU A 134 10.20 -4.07 -19.97
CA LEU A 134 11.49 -4.04 -19.27
C LEU A 134 12.01 -5.45 -18.98
N GLU A 135 11.16 -6.34 -18.49
CA GLU A 135 11.48 -7.76 -18.27
C GLU A 135 11.96 -8.45 -19.54
N ARG A 136 11.23 -8.25 -20.66
CA ARG A 136 11.64 -8.79 -21.97
C ARG A 136 13.01 -8.27 -22.40
N ALA A 137 13.30 -6.98 -22.21
CA ALA A 137 14.58 -6.40 -22.58
C ALA A 137 15.75 -7.00 -21.78
N GLN A 138 15.58 -7.20 -20.46
CA GLN A 138 16.60 -7.81 -19.61
C GLN A 138 16.91 -9.26 -20.02
N LYS A 139 15.88 -10.05 -20.36
CA LYS A 139 16.03 -11.43 -20.83
C LYS A 139 16.88 -11.50 -22.11
N THR A 140 16.66 -10.61 -23.07
CA THR A 140 17.44 -10.57 -24.32
C THR A 140 18.91 -10.23 -24.08
N GLN A 141 19.19 -9.32 -23.14
CA GLN A 141 20.55 -8.93 -22.79
C GLN A 141 21.33 -10.10 -22.15
N LEU A 142 20.72 -10.83 -21.23
CA LEU A 142 21.32 -12.01 -20.60
C LEU A 142 21.62 -13.10 -21.63
N GLN A 143 20.68 -13.35 -22.55
CA GLN A 143 20.86 -14.35 -23.62
C GLN A 143 22.03 -14.00 -24.55
N SER A 144 22.24 -12.71 -24.86
CA SER A 144 23.38 -12.24 -25.66
C SER A 144 24.73 -12.47 -24.96
N GLN A 145 24.80 -12.29 -23.64
CA GLN A 145 26.03 -12.51 -22.87
C GLN A 145 26.40 -14.00 -22.81
N ILE A 146 25.41 -14.88 -22.65
CA ILE A 146 25.62 -16.34 -22.66
C ILE A 146 26.23 -16.78 -23.99
N SER A 147 25.67 -16.33 -25.11
CA SER A 147 26.18 -16.68 -26.45
C SER A 147 27.63 -16.25 -26.68
N LYS A 148 28.04 -15.08 -26.15
CA LYS A 148 29.44 -14.60 -26.25
C LYS A 148 30.42 -15.47 -25.45
N LEU A 149 30.02 -15.90 -24.26
CA LEU A 149 30.85 -16.76 -23.42
C LEU A 149 31.01 -18.15 -24.02
N THR A 150 29.97 -18.70 -24.64
CA THR A 150 30.03 -19.98 -25.36
C THR A 150 31.03 -19.92 -26.54
N GLY A 151 31.01 -18.84 -27.32
CA GLY A 151 31.93 -18.69 -28.47
C GLY A 151 33.42 -18.61 -28.08
N LEU A 152 33.73 -18.04 -26.91
CA LEU A 152 35.12 -17.94 -26.42
C LEU A 152 35.67 -19.29 -25.94
N LEU A 153 34.81 -20.21 -25.49
CA LEU A 153 35.21 -21.53 -25.03
C LEU A 153 35.55 -22.49 -26.19
N ASP A 154 34.95 -22.28 -27.37
CA ASP A 154 35.16 -23.15 -28.54
C ASP A 154 36.37 -22.76 -29.40
N GLY A 155 36.86 -21.51 -29.31
CA GLY A 155 37.97 -21.00 -30.12
C GLY A 155 39.39 -21.47 -29.71
N GLY A 156 39.53 -22.16 -28.57
CA GLY A 156 40.83 -22.46 -27.96
C GLY A 156 41.55 -23.74 -28.42
N LYS A 157 40.99 -24.55 -29.33
CA LYS A 157 41.44 -25.94 -29.54
C LYS A 157 42.13 -26.30 -30.87
N ALA A 158 42.39 -25.36 -31.80
CA ALA A 158 42.70 -25.74 -33.19
C ALA A 158 44.02 -25.22 -33.81
N ALA A 159 45.01 -24.72 -33.06
CA ALA A 159 46.22 -24.19 -33.69
C ALA A 159 47.49 -24.36 -32.84
N ARG A 160 48.03 -25.57 -32.80
CA ARG A 160 49.43 -25.82 -32.39
C ARG A 160 49.79 -27.22 -32.86
N GLU A 161 50.73 -27.33 -33.81
CA GLU A 161 51.88 -28.26 -33.71
C GLU A 161 52.82 -28.36 -34.92
N ALA A 162 52.59 -27.71 -36.08
CA ALA A 162 53.46 -27.97 -37.26
C ALA A 162 54.56 -26.92 -37.62
N ASP A 163 54.52 -25.67 -37.13
CA ASP A 163 55.45 -24.61 -37.57
C ASP A 163 56.67 -24.34 -36.65
N SER A 164 56.84 -25.10 -35.56
CA SER A 164 57.66 -24.63 -34.43
C SER A 164 59.17 -24.59 -34.68
N LYS A 165 59.74 -25.38 -35.59
CA LYS A 165 61.21 -25.55 -35.63
C LYS A 165 61.95 -24.60 -36.58
N THR A 166 61.37 -24.19 -37.69
CA THR A 166 61.96 -23.21 -38.63
C THR A 166 61.74 -21.78 -38.15
N GLN A 167 60.59 -21.50 -37.52
CA GLN A 167 60.25 -20.19 -36.98
C GLN A 167 61.09 -19.82 -35.76
N LEU A 168 61.41 -20.79 -34.88
CA LEU A 168 62.29 -20.58 -33.73
C LEU A 168 63.69 -20.04 -34.11
N HIS A 169 64.23 -20.47 -35.27
CA HIS A 169 65.57 -20.07 -35.67
C HIS A 169 65.60 -18.70 -36.35
N GLU A 170 64.55 -18.34 -37.09
CA GLU A 170 64.35 -16.99 -37.65
C GLU A 170 64.06 -15.98 -36.54
N ASP A 171 63.22 -16.35 -35.57
CA ASP A 171 62.91 -15.54 -34.40
C ASP A 171 64.14 -15.30 -33.51
N MET A 172 65.04 -16.27 -33.37
CA MET A 172 66.31 -16.05 -32.65
C MET A 172 67.21 -15.03 -33.35
N LEU A 173 67.33 -15.08 -34.68
CA LEU A 173 68.16 -14.13 -35.44
C LEU A 173 67.52 -12.74 -35.51
N ALA A 174 66.20 -12.65 -35.60
CA ALA A 174 65.45 -11.41 -35.47
C ALA A 174 65.58 -10.83 -34.06
N SER A 175 65.43 -11.66 -33.02
CA SER A 175 65.63 -11.29 -31.61
C SER A 175 67.03 -10.76 -31.37
N ARG A 176 68.07 -11.39 -31.93
CA ARG A 176 69.45 -10.89 -31.81
C ARG A 176 69.63 -9.52 -32.47
N ARG A 177 69.09 -9.30 -33.68
CA ARG A 177 69.12 -7.97 -34.34
C ARG A 177 68.35 -6.92 -33.55
N VAL A 178 67.22 -7.30 -32.95
CA VAL A 178 66.44 -6.42 -32.06
C VAL A 178 67.21 -6.11 -30.78
N ILE A 179 67.92 -7.08 -30.21
CA ILE A 179 68.77 -6.88 -29.03
C ILE A 179 69.93 -5.94 -29.36
N ASP A 180 70.64 -6.15 -30.46
CA ASP A 180 71.78 -5.31 -30.86
C ASP A 180 71.35 -3.86 -31.14
N THR A 181 70.21 -3.67 -31.84
CA THR A 181 69.66 -2.32 -32.05
C THR A 181 69.17 -1.68 -30.76
N ARG A 182 68.59 -2.46 -29.83
CA ARG A 182 68.25 -1.97 -28.48
C ARG A 182 69.50 -1.63 -27.68
N LEU A 183 70.58 -2.40 -27.79
CA LEU A 183 71.84 -2.15 -27.10
C LEU A 183 72.49 -0.85 -27.57
N VAL A 184 72.51 -0.60 -28.89
CA VAL A 184 73.00 0.66 -29.45
C VAL A 184 72.11 1.85 -29.05
N LYS A 185 70.78 1.67 -29.02
CA LYS A 185 69.86 2.69 -28.51
C LYS A 185 70.10 2.96 -27.03
N LEU A 186 70.23 1.93 -26.20
CA LEU A 186 70.52 2.04 -24.78
C LEU A 186 71.88 2.71 -24.54
N GLN A 187 72.91 2.41 -25.34
CA GLN A 187 74.20 3.11 -25.25
C GLN A 187 74.09 4.59 -25.61
N ARG A 188 73.33 4.92 -26.66
CA ARG A 188 73.07 6.32 -27.03
C ARG A 188 72.25 7.04 -25.96
N GLU A 189 71.20 6.41 -25.46
CA GLU A 189 70.37 6.94 -24.37
C GLU A 189 71.18 7.12 -23.10
N LEU A 190 72.07 6.18 -22.75
CA LEU A 190 72.96 6.29 -21.61
C LEU A 190 73.96 7.45 -21.79
N SER A 191 74.51 7.62 -23.00
CA SER A 191 75.41 8.75 -23.31
C SER A 191 74.67 10.10 -23.25
N ALA A 192 73.43 10.13 -23.73
CA ALA A 192 72.58 11.31 -23.67
C ALA A 192 72.19 11.63 -22.22
N GLN A 193 71.83 10.62 -21.43
CA GLN A 193 71.57 10.76 -20.00
C GLN A 193 72.81 11.24 -19.23
N ALA A 194 74.00 10.74 -19.55
CA ALA A 194 75.25 11.21 -18.96
C ALA A 194 75.49 12.70 -19.27
N SER A 195 75.28 13.12 -20.54
CA SER A 195 75.38 14.53 -20.90
C SER A 195 74.32 15.40 -20.21
N ALA A 196 73.08 14.93 -20.13
CA ALA A 196 71.99 15.63 -19.46
C ALA A 196 72.23 15.76 -17.94
N LEU A 197 72.77 14.71 -17.31
CA LEU A 197 73.16 14.76 -15.90
C LEU A 197 74.28 15.78 -15.66
N GLN A 198 75.23 15.90 -16.57
CA GLN A 198 76.29 16.90 -16.46
C GLN A 198 75.73 18.32 -16.61
N THR A 199 74.77 18.54 -17.52
CA THR A 199 74.04 19.81 -17.64
C THR A 199 73.19 20.11 -16.41
N LEU A 200 72.49 19.12 -15.86
CA LEU A 200 71.73 19.26 -14.62
C LEU A 200 72.65 19.57 -13.43
N LYS A 201 73.86 19.01 -13.40
CA LYS A 201 74.85 19.33 -12.35
C LYS A 201 75.32 20.77 -12.46
N SER A 202 75.60 21.28 -13.67
CA SER A 202 75.94 22.69 -13.86
C SER A 202 74.76 23.62 -13.54
N GLN A 203 73.53 23.22 -13.90
CA GLN A 203 72.34 23.98 -13.56
C GLN A 203 72.13 24.02 -12.04
N ARG A 204 72.27 22.87 -11.36
CA ARG A 204 72.18 22.78 -9.91
C ARG A 204 73.22 23.66 -9.22
N SER A 205 74.45 23.73 -9.72
CA SER A 205 75.45 24.64 -9.13
C SER A 205 75.08 26.12 -9.33
N ALA A 206 74.44 26.47 -10.45
CA ALA A 206 73.93 27.83 -10.67
C ALA A 206 72.72 28.13 -9.79
N ASP A 207 71.80 27.17 -9.63
CA ASP A 207 70.65 27.27 -8.75
C ASP A 207 71.08 27.36 -7.28
N GLU A 208 72.10 26.60 -6.86
CA GLU A 208 72.69 26.69 -5.52
C GLU A 208 73.28 28.08 -5.26
N GLN A 209 73.97 28.68 -6.25
CA GLN A 209 74.45 30.06 -6.17
C GLN A 209 73.29 31.06 -6.05
N MET A 210 72.26 30.94 -6.90
CA MET A 210 71.07 31.78 -6.83
C MET A 210 70.32 31.63 -5.50
N ILE A 211 70.19 30.41 -4.97
CA ILE A 211 69.60 30.17 -3.65
C ILE A 211 70.42 30.86 -2.57
N THR A 212 71.75 30.81 -2.62
CA THR A 212 72.58 31.53 -1.65
C THR A 212 72.41 33.05 -1.74
N GLU A 213 72.28 33.60 -2.94
CA GLU A 213 71.99 35.02 -3.15
C GLU A 213 70.61 35.41 -2.62
N LEU A 214 69.57 34.61 -2.93
CA LEU A 214 68.21 34.81 -2.43
C LEU A 214 68.13 34.67 -0.90
N LEU A 215 68.89 33.76 -0.29
CA LEU A 215 68.97 33.62 1.17
C LEU A 215 69.62 34.86 1.80
N ASN A 216 70.71 35.37 1.21
CA ASN A 216 71.35 36.60 1.66
C ASN A 216 70.41 37.81 1.52
N GLU A 217 69.67 37.93 0.41
CA GLU A 217 68.63 38.94 0.23
C GLU A 217 67.49 38.77 1.23
N GLN A 218 67.06 37.53 1.52
CA GLN A 218 66.02 37.26 2.50
C GLN A 218 66.48 37.61 3.93
N GLU A 219 67.75 37.42 4.26
CA GLU A 219 68.34 37.83 5.54
C GLU A 219 68.47 39.36 5.65
N ALA A 220 68.85 40.03 4.55
CA ALA A 220 68.82 41.49 4.43
C ALA A 220 67.39 42.06 4.54
N LEU A 221 66.41 41.39 3.93
CA LEU A 221 65.00 41.77 4.04
C LEU A 221 64.49 41.51 5.46
N ARG A 222 64.83 40.40 6.12
CA ARG A 222 64.45 40.10 7.51
C ARG A 222 65.02 41.11 8.50
N THR A 223 66.27 41.51 8.34
CA THR A 223 66.89 42.56 9.17
C THR A 223 66.23 43.93 8.94
N THR A 224 65.83 44.22 7.70
CA THR A 224 65.05 45.44 7.38
C THR A 224 63.61 45.36 7.91
N GLN A 225 62.99 44.17 7.94
CA GLN A 225 61.66 43.92 8.48
C GLN A 225 61.64 43.94 10.01
N SER A 226 62.69 43.45 10.67
CA SER A 226 62.82 43.53 12.13
C SER A 226 63.03 44.97 12.62
N GLN A 227 63.55 45.85 11.77
CA GLN A 227 63.66 47.29 12.04
C GLN A 227 62.36 48.07 11.77
N LYS A 228 61.37 47.48 11.07
CA LYS A 228 60.01 48.03 10.84
C LYS A 228 58.96 47.26 11.62
N GLN A 229 59.15 47.19 12.93
CA GLN A 229 58.23 46.49 13.83
C GLN A 229 56.91 47.24 14.00
N ASP A 230 55.86 46.79 13.29
CA ASP A 230 54.45 46.87 13.74
C ASP A 230 54.18 45.77 14.80
N GLN A 231 55.06 45.65 15.80
CA GLN A 231 55.02 44.61 16.84
C GLN A 231 53.70 44.66 17.63
N VAL A 232 53.15 45.87 17.78
CA VAL A 232 51.86 46.14 18.44
C VAL A 232 50.69 45.62 17.63
N GLN A 233 50.73 45.70 16.29
CA GLN A 233 49.65 45.16 15.45
C GLN A 233 49.63 43.64 15.52
N TYR A 234 50.80 43.00 15.47
CA TYR A 234 50.90 41.54 15.51
C TYR A 234 50.47 40.96 16.87
N GLU A 235 50.82 41.61 17.99
CA GLU A 235 50.37 41.20 19.32
C GLU A 235 48.86 41.36 19.50
N LEU A 236 48.29 42.47 19.01
CA LEU A 236 46.85 42.70 19.03
C LEU A 236 46.09 41.68 18.18
N GLU A 237 46.62 41.35 17.00
CA GLU A 237 46.04 40.36 16.10
C GLU A 237 46.10 38.94 16.71
N MET A 238 47.22 38.58 17.33
CA MET A 238 47.38 37.33 18.09
C MET A 238 46.40 37.24 19.28
N GLN A 239 46.19 38.33 20.01
CA GLN A 239 45.24 38.36 21.12
C GLN A 239 43.79 38.24 20.63
N THR A 240 43.49 38.87 19.49
CA THR A 240 42.17 38.77 18.84
C THR A 240 41.91 37.34 18.37
N LEU A 241 42.88 36.69 17.71
CA LEU A 241 42.78 35.30 17.27
C LEU A 241 42.61 34.32 18.42
N ARG A 242 43.33 34.51 19.54
CA ARG A 242 43.13 33.68 20.76
C ARG A 242 41.72 33.82 21.33
N SER A 243 41.20 35.06 21.41
CA SER A 243 39.83 35.29 21.88
C SER A 243 38.77 34.68 20.96
N GLN A 244 39.01 34.67 19.65
CA GLN A 244 38.14 34.02 18.67
C GLN A 244 38.21 32.51 18.78
N LEU A 245 39.41 31.95 18.99
CA LEU A 245 39.61 30.52 19.20
C LEU A 245 38.85 30.04 20.44
N GLU A 246 38.98 30.75 21.57
CA GLU A 246 38.29 30.41 22.82
C GLU A 246 36.75 30.48 22.68
N ARG A 247 36.23 31.50 21.96
CA ARG A 247 34.79 31.56 21.64
C ARG A 247 34.35 30.39 20.77
N ASN A 248 35.16 30.00 19.79
CA ASN A 248 34.86 28.86 18.93
C ASN A 248 34.89 27.54 19.70
N GLU A 249 35.84 27.33 20.61
CA GLU A 249 35.90 26.15 21.48
C GLU A 249 34.66 26.05 22.38
N GLN A 250 34.25 27.16 23.00
CA GLN A 250 33.03 27.19 23.82
C GLN A 250 31.75 26.93 23.00
N ALA A 251 31.68 27.49 21.78
CA ALA A 251 30.56 27.24 20.87
C ALA A 251 30.51 25.78 20.42
N LEU A 252 31.68 25.19 20.13
CA LEU A 252 31.80 23.77 19.77
C LEU A 252 31.35 22.87 20.92
N HIS A 253 31.76 23.17 22.16
CA HIS A 253 31.33 22.40 23.33
C HIS A 253 29.81 22.44 23.52
N LYS A 254 29.19 23.63 23.43
CA LYS A 254 27.73 23.77 23.52
C LYS A 254 27.00 23.01 22.42
N HIS A 255 27.53 23.05 21.20
CA HIS A 255 26.97 22.29 20.09
C HIS A 255 27.09 20.78 20.34
N GLN A 256 28.21 20.31 20.88
CA GLN A 256 28.41 18.91 21.24
C GLN A 256 27.40 18.44 22.30
N GLU A 257 27.14 19.24 23.34
CA GLU A 257 26.12 18.95 24.35
C GLU A 257 24.72 18.87 23.75
N GLN A 258 24.36 19.81 22.85
CA GLN A 258 23.08 19.79 22.15
C GLN A 258 22.91 18.55 21.27
N VAL A 259 23.97 18.15 20.54
CA VAL A 259 23.98 16.93 19.73
C VAL A 259 23.78 15.70 20.62
N ASN A 260 24.49 15.60 21.74
CA ASN A 260 24.36 14.48 22.66
C ASN A 260 22.94 14.39 23.23
N ALA A 261 22.36 15.51 23.68
CA ALA A 261 20.98 15.54 24.19
C ALA A 261 19.95 15.14 23.11
N SER A 262 20.16 15.60 21.86
CA SER A 262 19.32 15.20 20.73
C SER A 262 19.45 13.71 20.43
N HIS A 263 20.65 13.14 20.57
CA HIS A 263 20.91 11.73 20.32
C HIS A 263 20.23 10.84 21.38
N GLU A 264 20.23 11.25 22.65
CA GLU A 264 19.50 10.57 23.73
C GLU A 264 17.98 10.60 23.47
N GLN A 265 17.45 11.75 23.04
CA GLN A 265 16.04 11.87 22.66
C GLN A 265 15.69 10.95 21.49
N ILE A 266 16.50 10.93 20.43
CA ILE A 266 16.31 10.04 19.27
C ILE A 266 16.29 8.59 19.73
N THR A 267 17.25 8.18 20.56
CA THR A 267 17.34 6.81 21.08
C THR A 267 16.09 6.44 21.90
N SER A 268 15.56 7.38 22.70
CA SER A 268 14.32 7.16 23.44
C SER A 268 13.10 6.98 22.53
N TYR A 269 13.02 7.76 21.44
CA TYR A 269 11.94 7.65 20.46
C TYR A 269 12.05 6.38 19.63
N GLU A 270 13.26 5.96 19.25
CA GLU A 270 13.50 4.70 18.56
C GLU A 270 13.06 3.50 19.41
N LYS A 271 13.39 3.51 20.71
CA LYS A 271 12.92 2.47 21.64
C LYS A 271 11.39 2.44 21.76
N SER A 272 10.77 3.60 21.96
CA SER A 272 9.31 3.71 22.04
C SER A 272 8.62 3.27 20.75
N LEU A 273 9.21 3.60 19.59
CA LEU A 273 8.72 3.15 18.29
C LEU A 273 8.78 1.63 18.17
N GLU A 274 9.86 1.00 18.62
CA GLU A 274 10.01 -0.45 18.58
C GLU A 274 9.03 -1.16 19.52
N ASP A 275 8.86 -0.64 20.74
CA ASP A 275 7.85 -1.14 21.69
C ASP A 275 6.43 -1.05 21.09
N LYS A 276 6.10 0.08 20.44
CA LYS A 276 4.81 0.27 19.76
C LYS A 276 4.62 -0.61 18.54
N LYS A 277 5.67 -0.89 17.76
CA LYS A 277 5.59 -1.87 16.67
C LYS A 277 5.30 -3.27 17.22
N GLY A 278 5.94 -3.65 18.33
CA GLY A 278 5.66 -4.90 19.02
C GLY A 278 4.21 -5.02 19.49
N GLU A 279 3.68 -3.97 20.14
CA GLU A 279 2.26 -3.92 20.56
C GLU A 279 1.29 -4.03 19.37
N ILE A 280 1.59 -3.36 18.24
CA ILE A 280 0.75 -3.44 17.04
C ILE A 280 0.74 -4.86 16.48
N ALA A 281 1.91 -5.49 16.35
CA ALA A 281 2.00 -6.86 15.82
C ALA A 281 1.22 -7.88 16.69
N GLN A 282 1.27 -7.73 18.01
CA GLN A 282 0.49 -8.58 18.93
C GLN A 282 -1.02 -8.39 18.73
N LYS A 283 -1.48 -7.14 18.60
CA LYS A 283 -2.90 -6.84 18.36
C LYS A 283 -3.37 -7.30 16.99
N GLU A 284 -2.55 -7.18 15.95
CA GLU A 284 -2.86 -7.71 14.63
C GLU A 284 -3.06 -9.23 14.68
N GLN A 285 -2.18 -9.95 15.39
CA GLN A 285 -2.33 -11.40 15.60
C GLN A 285 -3.60 -11.76 16.39
N GLU A 286 -3.96 -10.96 17.38
CA GLU A 286 -5.20 -11.16 18.14
C GLU A 286 -6.44 -10.93 17.26
N VAL A 287 -6.44 -9.88 16.43
CA VAL A 287 -7.53 -9.60 15.48
C VAL A 287 -7.67 -10.74 14.46
N GLU A 288 -6.57 -11.26 13.92
CA GLU A 288 -6.60 -12.44 13.04
C GLU A 288 -7.22 -13.66 13.72
N ARG A 289 -6.87 -13.90 14.99
CA ARG A 289 -7.45 -15.00 15.77
C ARG A 289 -8.95 -14.82 15.96
N ILE A 290 -9.39 -13.63 16.38
CA ILE A 290 -10.81 -13.33 16.59
C ILE A 290 -11.59 -13.45 15.28
N MET A 291 -11.05 -12.97 14.16
CA MET A 291 -11.69 -13.12 12.85
C MET A 291 -11.83 -14.59 12.45
N ALA A 292 -10.80 -15.42 12.70
CA ALA A 292 -10.87 -16.86 12.44
C ALA A 292 -11.93 -17.54 13.31
N ASP A 293 -12.02 -17.20 14.60
CA ASP A 293 -13.04 -17.74 15.50
C ASP A 293 -14.46 -17.30 15.12
N CYS A 294 -14.65 -16.03 14.74
CA CYS A 294 -15.92 -15.52 14.22
C CYS A 294 -16.35 -16.24 12.94
N ASN A 295 -15.43 -16.41 11.99
CA ASN A 295 -15.71 -17.13 10.74
C ASN A 295 -16.08 -18.60 11.01
N ARG A 296 -15.37 -19.27 11.94
CA ARG A 296 -15.71 -20.62 12.37
C ARG A 296 -17.13 -20.68 12.95
N MET A 297 -17.45 -19.79 13.88
CA MET A 297 -18.78 -19.75 14.51
C MET A 297 -19.90 -19.48 13.49
N VAL A 298 -19.68 -18.57 12.54
CA VAL A 298 -20.66 -18.29 11.48
C VAL A 298 -20.88 -19.52 10.60
N GLN A 299 -19.81 -20.24 10.24
CA GLN A 299 -19.92 -21.47 9.47
C GLN A 299 -20.67 -22.55 10.25
N GLU A 300 -20.33 -22.77 11.52
CA GLU A 300 -21.03 -23.74 12.38
C GLU A 300 -22.53 -23.43 12.51
N GLN A 301 -22.90 -22.15 12.63
CA GLN A 301 -24.32 -21.75 12.67
C GLN A 301 -25.02 -21.93 11.31
N ALA A 302 -24.34 -21.69 10.20
CA ALA A 302 -24.88 -21.94 8.87
C ALA A 302 -25.11 -23.45 8.65
N ASP A 303 -24.16 -24.28 9.04
CA ASP A 303 -24.26 -25.74 8.95
C ASP A 303 -25.41 -26.26 9.84
N LEU A 304 -25.54 -25.76 11.07
CA LEU A 304 -26.65 -26.11 11.98
C LEU A 304 -28.01 -25.68 11.41
N ALA A 305 -28.10 -24.49 10.82
CA ALA A 305 -29.33 -24.01 10.20
C ALA A 305 -29.72 -24.89 9.01
N HIS A 306 -28.76 -25.29 8.19
CA HIS A 306 -28.98 -26.20 7.06
C HIS A 306 -29.48 -27.58 7.52
N VAL A 307 -28.86 -28.16 8.56
CA VAL A 307 -29.33 -29.44 9.14
C VAL A 307 -30.77 -29.33 9.65
N LYS A 308 -31.10 -28.26 10.40
CA LYS A 308 -32.47 -28.05 10.87
C LYS A 308 -33.47 -27.85 9.74
N GLN A 309 -33.05 -27.22 8.64
CA GLN A 309 -33.91 -27.08 7.47
C GLN A 309 -34.23 -28.47 6.88
N LEU A 310 -33.22 -29.34 6.72
CA LEU A 310 -33.44 -30.70 6.25
C LEU A 310 -34.36 -31.50 7.19
N GLU A 311 -34.17 -31.40 8.51
CA GLU A 311 -35.05 -32.06 9.50
C GLU A 311 -36.51 -31.61 9.36
N VAL A 312 -36.75 -30.32 9.11
CA VAL A 312 -38.09 -29.78 8.88
C VAL A 312 -38.66 -30.25 7.54
N GLU A 313 -37.85 -30.27 6.48
CA GLU A 313 -38.25 -30.79 5.17
C GLU A 313 -38.65 -32.27 5.23
N ASP A 314 -37.88 -33.10 5.96
CA ASP A 314 -38.20 -34.51 6.18
C ASP A 314 -39.50 -34.67 6.97
N ALA A 315 -39.69 -33.92 8.06
CA ALA A 315 -40.94 -33.95 8.84
C ALA A 315 -42.16 -33.51 8.01
N LEU A 316 -41.99 -32.53 7.11
CA LEU A 316 -43.04 -32.11 6.19
C LEU A 316 -43.37 -33.17 5.14
N LEU A 317 -42.36 -33.89 4.65
CA LEU A 317 -42.55 -35.02 3.74
C LEU A 317 -43.30 -36.17 4.43
N GLU A 318 -42.93 -36.53 5.66
CA GLU A 318 -43.65 -37.52 6.45
C GLU A 318 -45.11 -37.11 6.69
N ALA A 319 -45.35 -35.86 7.10
CA ALA A 319 -46.70 -35.33 7.28
C ALA A 319 -47.53 -35.36 5.98
N LYS A 320 -46.90 -35.02 4.85
CA LYS A 320 -47.53 -35.10 3.53
C LYS A 320 -47.93 -36.53 3.18
N THR A 321 -47.02 -37.49 3.33
CA THR A 321 -47.33 -38.91 3.04
C THR A 321 -48.43 -39.45 3.93
N SER A 322 -48.47 -39.06 5.21
CA SER A 322 -49.55 -39.41 6.14
C SER A 322 -50.90 -38.82 5.72
N LEU A 323 -50.93 -37.56 5.26
CA LEU A 323 -52.13 -36.93 4.73
C LEU A 323 -52.62 -37.60 3.44
N GLU A 324 -51.73 -37.96 2.53
CA GLU A 324 -52.07 -38.71 1.31
C GLU A 324 -52.71 -40.05 1.67
N GLN A 325 -52.14 -40.80 2.62
CA GLN A 325 -52.74 -42.05 3.12
C GLN A 325 -54.14 -41.82 3.74
N GLN A 326 -54.33 -40.74 4.52
CA GLN A 326 -55.63 -40.42 5.09
C GLN A 326 -56.66 -40.05 4.01
N LEU A 327 -56.25 -39.36 2.94
CA LEU A 327 -57.11 -39.03 1.80
C LEU A 327 -57.54 -40.30 1.06
N ASP A 328 -56.63 -41.25 0.83
CA ASP A 328 -56.94 -42.53 0.21
C ASP A 328 -57.96 -43.33 1.05
N ILE A 329 -57.74 -43.41 2.36
CA ILE A 329 -58.69 -44.05 3.30
C ILE A 329 -60.05 -43.33 3.27
N ASN A 330 -60.06 -42.00 3.28
CA ASN A 330 -61.31 -41.24 3.25
C ASN A 330 -62.09 -41.47 1.95
N THR A 331 -61.38 -41.58 0.83
CA THR A 331 -61.96 -41.87 -0.48
C THR A 331 -62.59 -43.27 -0.48
N TYR A 332 -61.85 -44.28 -0.02
CA TYR A 332 -62.36 -45.64 0.14
C TYR A 332 -63.62 -45.70 1.03
N LEU A 333 -63.59 -45.05 2.20
CA LEU A 333 -64.74 -45.03 3.11
C LEU A 333 -65.94 -44.30 2.51
N ARG A 334 -65.73 -43.22 1.74
CA ARG A 334 -66.82 -42.53 1.04
C ARG A 334 -67.48 -43.46 0.02
N ASP A 335 -66.69 -44.15 -0.79
CA ASP A 335 -67.19 -45.10 -1.78
C ASP A 335 -67.99 -46.23 -1.12
N GLU A 336 -67.48 -46.76 0.00
CA GLU A 336 -68.18 -47.82 0.75
C GLU A 336 -69.49 -47.33 1.39
N VAL A 337 -69.50 -46.11 1.93
CA VAL A 337 -70.74 -45.49 2.44
C VAL A 337 -71.74 -45.27 1.32
N MET A 338 -71.31 -44.89 0.11
CA MET A 338 -72.22 -44.78 -1.03
C MET A 338 -72.80 -46.14 -1.42
N ARG A 339 -71.96 -47.19 -1.53
CA ARG A 339 -72.40 -48.56 -1.80
C ARG A 339 -73.46 -49.01 -0.77
N MET A 340 -73.18 -48.84 0.51
CA MET A 340 -74.11 -49.19 1.59
C MET A 340 -75.41 -48.38 1.53
N ARG A 341 -75.37 -47.11 1.10
CA ARG A 341 -76.59 -46.30 0.90
C ARG A 341 -77.42 -46.80 -0.28
N GLU A 342 -76.79 -47.20 -1.38
CA GLU A 342 -77.46 -47.79 -2.54
C GLU A 342 -78.10 -49.13 -2.19
N GLU A 343 -77.37 -50.02 -1.50
CA GLU A 343 -77.91 -51.29 -1.00
C GLU A 343 -79.09 -51.10 -0.05
N ASN A 344 -78.99 -50.16 0.91
CA ASN A 344 -80.10 -49.83 1.79
C ASN A 344 -81.31 -49.28 1.02
N HIS A 345 -81.08 -48.48 -0.03
CA HIS A 345 -82.16 -47.98 -0.86
C HIS A 345 -82.84 -49.12 -1.64
N HIS A 346 -82.06 -50.06 -2.19
CA HIS A 346 -82.60 -51.26 -2.83
C HIS A 346 -83.40 -52.14 -1.87
N LEU A 347 -82.90 -52.39 -0.67
CA LEU A 347 -83.62 -53.15 0.36
C LEU A 347 -84.93 -52.46 0.77
N ARG A 348 -84.92 -51.13 0.92
CA ARG A 348 -86.15 -50.37 1.18
C ARG A 348 -87.17 -50.51 0.06
N ASN A 349 -86.74 -50.39 -1.19
CA ASN A 349 -87.63 -50.58 -2.34
C ASN A 349 -88.21 -52.00 -2.36
N GLN A 350 -87.39 -53.02 -2.06
CA GLN A 350 -87.88 -54.41 -1.95
C GLN A 350 -88.90 -54.58 -0.81
N ILE A 351 -88.68 -53.95 0.34
CA ILE A 351 -89.66 -53.96 1.44
C ILE A 351 -90.96 -53.29 1.00
N ASP A 352 -90.89 -52.10 0.40
CA ASP A 352 -92.07 -51.37 -0.08
C ASP A 352 -92.85 -52.16 -1.15
N GLU A 353 -92.15 -52.88 -2.03
CA GLU A 353 -92.75 -53.80 -3.02
C GLU A 353 -93.48 -54.96 -2.33
N VAL A 354 -92.82 -55.65 -1.38
CA VAL A 354 -93.40 -56.77 -0.62
C VAL A 354 -94.59 -56.30 0.22
N ASP A 355 -94.47 -55.17 0.91
CA ASP A 355 -95.54 -54.56 1.69
C ASP A 355 -96.73 -54.18 0.79
N SER A 356 -96.47 -53.67 -0.43
CA SER A 356 -97.51 -53.39 -1.43
C SER A 356 -98.22 -54.65 -1.92
N GLU A 357 -97.55 -55.80 -1.98
CA GLU A 357 -98.17 -57.09 -2.32
C GLU A 357 -98.95 -57.71 -1.16
N ILE A 358 -98.46 -57.55 0.08
CA ILE A 358 -99.04 -58.16 1.28
C ILE A 358 -100.23 -57.33 1.79
N ALA A 359 -100.15 -56.00 1.79
CA ALA A 359 -101.19 -55.14 2.35
C ALA A 359 -102.60 -55.41 1.77
N PRO A 360 -102.80 -55.56 0.44
CA PRO A 360 -104.11 -55.92 -0.10
C PRO A 360 -104.59 -57.31 0.33
N LYS A 361 -103.67 -58.27 0.51
CA LYS A 361 -104.01 -59.62 0.97
C LYS A 361 -104.43 -59.59 2.44
N LEU A 362 -103.74 -58.81 3.28
CA LEU A 362 -104.12 -58.60 4.68
C LEU A 362 -105.50 -57.96 4.79
N VAL A 363 -105.77 -56.88 4.05
CA VAL A 363 -107.09 -56.22 4.05
C VAL A 363 -108.20 -57.20 3.66
N ARG A 364 -108.00 -58.00 2.61
CA ARG A 364 -108.97 -59.04 2.22
C ARG A 364 -109.20 -60.06 3.34
N LEU A 365 -108.14 -60.53 3.99
CA LEU A 365 -108.25 -61.47 5.11
C LEU A 365 -108.91 -60.86 6.35
N GLU A 366 -108.73 -59.55 6.59
CA GLU A 366 -109.42 -58.80 7.64
C GLU A 366 -110.91 -58.68 7.34
N ASP A 367 -111.28 -58.33 6.10
CA ASP A 367 -112.66 -58.26 5.62
C ASP A 367 -113.35 -59.64 5.73
N GLU A 368 -112.68 -60.71 5.28
CA GLU A 368 -113.16 -62.09 5.40
C GLU A 368 -113.36 -62.50 6.87
N ASN A 369 -112.40 -62.17 7.75
CA ASN A 369 -112.54 -62.41 9.19
C ASN A 369 -113.71 -61.64 9.79
N GLN A 370 -113.92 -60.38 9.38
CA GLN A 370 -115.04 -59.57 9.87
C GLN A 370 -116.38 -60.16 9.43
N GLN A 371 -116.50 -60.57 8.16
CA GLN A 371 -117.68 -61.27 7.65
C GLN A 371 -117.94 -62.58 8.43
N LEU A 372 -116.92 -63.38 8.69
CA LEU A 372 -117.04 -64.61 9.48
C LEU A 372 -117.48 -64.33 10.93
N ARG A 373 -116.93 -63.29 11.56
CA ARG A 373 -117.36 -62.85 12.91
C ARG A 373 -118.82 -62.39 12.93
N GLU A 374 -119.27 -61.66 11.91
CA GLU A 374 -120.68 -61.26 11.78
C GLU A 374 -121.59 -62.46 11.55
N GLN A 375 -121.19 -63.44 10.74
CA GLN A 375 -121.93 -64.69 10.55
C GLN A 375 -122.01 -65.51 11.85
N LEU A 376 -120.92 -65.58 12.62
CA LEU A 376 -120.89 -66.21 13.94
C LEU A 376 -121.77 -65.50 14.97
N ARG A 377 -121.96 -64.17 14.88
CA ARG A 377 -122.88 -63.42 15.75
C ARG A 377 -124.36 -63.56 15.37
N ARG A 378 -124.66 -63.95 14.12
CA ARG A 378 -126.02 -64.12 13.60
C ARG A 378 -126.55 -65.56 13.74
N ARG A 379 -125.67 -66.51 14.02
CA ARG A 379 -126.03 -67.81 14.57
C ARG A 379 -126.13 -67.71 16.09
#